data_AF-A0A431JYL8-F1
#
_entry.id   AF-A0A431JYL8-F1
#
_cell.length_a   1.000
_cell.length_b   1.000
_cell.length_c   1.000
_cell.angle_alpha   90.00
_cell.angle_beta   90.00
_cell.angle_gamma   90.00
#
_symmetry.space_group_name_H-M   'P 1'
#
loop_
_entity.id
_entity.type
_entity.pdbx_description
1 polymer ?
#
loop_
_entity_poly.entity_id
_entity_poly.type
_entity_poly.pdbx_seq_one_letter_code
_entity_poly.pdbx_strand_id
1 'polypeptide(L)'
;TKNAAYSDLMYVEPLIGAETVNTLPDATLAAFVDHGQVRADTVTEDVDGAAAHIAALAALGLDLEVLGERLQQDGLAQFATAFGKLLELTA
;
A
#
# COMPACT_ATOMS: atom_id res chain seq x y z
N THR A 1 5.22 5.95 6.00
CA THR A 1 4.02 5.13 6.29
C THR A 1 2.97 5.95 7.05
N LYS A 2 1.74 5.44 7.24
CA LYS A 2 0.69 6.11 8.04
C LYS A 2 0.83 5.86 9.55
N ASN A 3 1.82 5.07 9.98
CA ASN A 3 2.09 4.74 11.38
C ASN A 3 3.59 4.94 11.67
N ALA A 4 3.91 5.85 12.59
CA ALA A 4 5.28 6.21 12.94
C ALA A 4 6.08 5.08 13.62
N ALA A 5 5.41 4.03 14.11
CA ALA A 5 6.08 2.85 14.67
C ALA A 5 6.69 1.93 13.60
N TYR A 6 6.36 2.13 12.32
CA TYR A 6 6.87 1.32 11.23
C TYR A 6 7.94 2.08 10.46
N SER A 7 8.90 1.33 9.89
CA SER A 7 9.81 1.88 8.88
C SER A 7 9.01 2.69 7.86
N ASP A 8 9.45 3.89 7.55
CA ASP A 8 8.84 4.73 6.53
C ASP A 8 8.94 4.11 5.13
N LEU A 9 9.83 3.12 4.95
CA LEU A 9 10.06 2.29 3.76
C LEU A 9 9.36 0.92 3.79
N MET A 10 8.47 0.65 4.76
CA MET A 10 7.75 -0.63 4.90
C MET A 10 7.02 -1.09 3.62
N TYR A 11 6.58 -0.16 2.78
CA TYR A 11 5.88 -0.47 1.51
C TYR A 11 6.78 -0.32 0.28
N VAL A 12 8.10 -0.23 0.46
CA VAL A 12 9.08 -0.14 -0.62
C VAL A 12 9.97 -1.36 -0.60
N GLU A 13 10.75 -1.55 0.47
CA GLU A 13 11.79 -2.58 0.52
C GLU A 13 11.25 -4.00 0.41
N PRO A 14 10.11 -4.38 1.02
CA PRO A 14 9.58 -5.74 0.88
C PRO A 14 8.91 -6.01 -0.48
N LEU A 15 8.63 -4.99 -1.28
CA LEU A 15 7.86 -5.10 -2.52
C LEU A 15 8.72 -4.96 -3.79
N ILE A 16 10.03 -5.18 -3.69
CA ILE A 16 10.95 -5.15 -4.84
C ILE A 16 10.85 -6.48 -5.60
N GLY A 17 10.62 -6.42 -6.91
CA GLY A 17 10.55 -7.61 -7.77
C GLY A 17 10.54 -7.28 -9.25
N ALA A 18 10.73 -8.29 -10.10
CA ALA A 18 10.65 -8.14 -11.55
C ALA A 18 9.21 -7.85 -12.00
N GLU A 19 9.06 -7.11 -13.10
CA GLU A 19 7.76 -6.82 -13.72
C GLU A 19 6.75 -6.10 -12.80
N THR A 20 7.23 -5.38 -11.79
CA THR A 20 6.41 -4.54 -10.90
C THR A 20 6.78 -3.07 -10.98
N VAL A 21 5.85 -2.20 -10.57
CA VAL A 21 6.08 -0.76 -10.41
C VAL A 21 5.55 -0.34 -9.04
N ASN A 22 6.33 0.47 -8.33
CA ASN A 22 5.89 1.11 -7.10
C ASN A 22 5.85 2.63 -7.30
N THR A 23 4.66 3.22 -7.28
CA THR A 23 4.46 4.66 -7.42
C THR A 23 4.56 5.31 -6.05
N LEU A 24 5.62 6.07 -5.82
CA LEU A 24 5.95 6.63 -4.51
C LEU A 24 5.65 8.13 -4.44
N PRO A 25 5.15 8.64 -3.29
CA PRO A 25 5.22 10.06 -2.98
C PRO A 25 6.68 10.52 -2.85
N ASP A 26 6.95 11.79 -3.17
CA ASP A 26 8.31 12.39 -3.12
C ASP A 26 9.02 12.16 -1.79
N ALA A 27 8.30 12.28 -0.67
CA ALA A 27 8.88 12.06 0.66
C ALA A 27 9.33 10.62 0.87
N THR A 28 8.57 9.64 0.39
CA THR A 28 8.93 8.21 0.47
C THR A 28 10.10 7.91 -0.46
N LEU A 29 10.12 8.50 -1.66
CA LEU A 29 11.25 8.37 -2.58
C LEU A 29 12.53 8.97 -1.96
N ALA A 30 12.44 10.14 -1.34
CA ALA A 30 13.57 10.78 -0.67
C ALA A 30 14.10 9.93 0.49
N ALA A 31 13.20 9.35 1.32
CA ALA A 31 13.60 8.41 2.36
C ALA A 31 14.31 7.17 1.80
N PHE A 32 13.81 6.63 0.68
CA PHE A 32 14.42 5.47 0.03
C PHE A 32 15.82 5.79 -0.53
N VAL A 33 16.01 6.98 -1.08
CA VAL A 33 17.32 7.46 -1.55
C VAL A 33 18.28 7.69 -0.38
N ASP A 34 17.79 8.21 0.75
CA ASP A 34 18.61 8.51 1.93
C ASP A 34 19.12 7.25 2.63
N HIS A 35 18.23 6.30 2.90
CA HIS A 35 18.55 5.15 3.76
C HIS A 35 17.89 3.82 3.34
N GLY A 36 17.39 3.71 2.11
CA GLY A 36 16.80 2.47 1.61
C GLY A 36 17.82 1.36 1.34
N GLN A 37 17.37 0.12 1.53
CA GLN A 37 18.15 -1.08 1.27
C GLN A 37 17.56 -1.87 0.10
N VAL A 38 18.34 -2.02 -0.96
CA VAL A 38 17.93 -2.80 -2.13
C VAL A 38 18.30 -4.26 -1.94
N ARG A 39 17.30 -5.11 -1.81
CA ARG A 39 17.40 -6.57 -1.92
C ARG A 39 16.60 -7.03 -3.13
N ALA A 40 17.21 -7.87 -3.95
CA ALA A 40 16.56 -8.37 -5.15
C ALA A 40 15.42 -9.33 -4.79
N ASP A 41 14.29 -9.17 -5.47
CA ASP A 41 13.15 -10.10 -5.45
C ASP A 41 12.51 -10.34 -4.07
N THR A 42 12.51 -9.34 -3.19
CA THR A 42 11.87 -9.45 -1.87
C THR A 42 10.37 -9.73 -1.93
N VAL A 43 9.71 -9.38 -3.05
CA VAL A 43 8.26 -9.61 -3.22
C VAL A 43 7.90 -11.09 -3.24
N THR A 44 8.86 -11.98 -3.53
CA THR A 44 8.66 -13.43 -3.56
C THR A 44 9.09 -14.11 -2.25
N GLU A 45 9.55 -13.34 -1.26
CA GLU A 45 9.97 -13.86 0.03
C GLU A 45 8.78 -14.18 0.93
N ASP A 46 8.84 -15.33 1.61
CA ASP A 46 7.86 -15.79 2.59
C ASP A 46 6.38 -15.73 2.11
N VAL A 47 6.15 -16.12 0.85
CA VAL A 47 4.79 -16.20 0.28
C VAL A 47 3.89 -17.14 1.08
N ASP A 48 4.45 -18.23 1.63
CA ASP A 48 3.72 -19.14 2.51
C ASP A 48 3.30 -18.46 3.82
N GLY A 49 4.17 -17.64 4.42
CA GLY A 49 3.83 -16.81 5.58
C GLY A 49 2.75 -15.78 5.27
N ALA A 50 2.83 -15.12 4.10
CA ALA A 50 1.78 -14.21 3.63
C ALA A 50 0.42 -14.91 3.48
N ALA A 51 0.39 -16.11 2.89
CA ALA A 51 -0.83 -16.92 2.78
C ALA A 51 -1.36 -17.34 4.16
N ALA A 52 -0.48 -17.71 5.10
CA ALA A 52 -0.86 -18.04 6.47
C ALA A 52 -1.48 -16.85 7.21
N HIS A 53 -0.97 -15.64 7.00
CA HIS A 53 -1.57 -14.41 7.55
C HIS A 53 -2.98 -14.17 7.01
N ILE A 54 -3.20 -14.34 5.71
CA ILE A 54 -4.53 -14.23 5.10
C ILE A 54 -5.50 -15.26 5.71
N ALA A 55 -5.07 -16.52 5.85
CA ALA A 55 -5.88 -17.55 6.48
C ALA A 55 -6.20 -17.26 7.95
N ALA A 56 -5.24 -16.71 8.70
CA ALA A 56 -5.43 -16.31 10.09
C ALA A 56 -6.46 -15.17 10.24
N LEU A 57 -6.45 -14.19 9.33
CA LEU A 57 -7.45 -13.11 9.31
C LEU A 57 -8.86 -13.69 9.10
N ALA A 58 -9.01 -14.62 8.15
CA ALA A 58 -10.28 -15.30 7.91
C ALA A 58 -10.75 -16.11 9.15
N ALA A 59 -9.84 -16.79 9.84
CA ALA A 59 -10.15 -17.51 11.08
C ALA A 59 -10.60 -16.59 12.23
N LEU A 60 -10.19 -15.32 12.20
CA LEU A 60 -10.67 -14.27 13.11
C LEU A 60 -12.01 -13.65 12.67
N GLY A 61 -12.60 -14.14 11.57
CA GLY A 61 -13.84 -13.62 11.02
C GLY A 61 -13.69 -12.35 10.19
N LEU A 62 -12.45 -12.02 9.77
CA LEU A 62 -12.19 -10.88 8.88
C LEU A 62 -12.26 -11.35 7.43
N ASP A 63 -13.29 -10.90 6.72
CA ASP A 63 -13.47 -11.15 5.30
C ASP A 63 -12.77 -10.07 4.47
N LEU A 64 -11.73 -10.47 3.74
CA LEU A 64 -10.94 -9.56 2.90
C LEU A 64 -11.69 -9.11 1.64
N GLU A 65 -12.64 -9.90 1.14
CA GLU A 65 -13.45 -9.52 -0.03
C GLU A 65 -14.39 -8.37 0.37
N VAL A 66 -15.12 -8.54 1.47
CA VAL A 66 -16.00 -7.50 2.01
C VAL A 66 -15.21 -6.23 2.36
N LEU A 67 -14.02 -6.38 2.95
CA LEU A 67 -13.15 -5.23 3.23
C LEU A 67 -12.65 -4.57 1.94
N GLY A 68 -12.30 -5.36 0.92
CA GLY A 68 -11.86 -4.89 -0.38
C GLY A 68 -12.93 -4.06 -1.07
N GLU A 69 -14.16 -4.57 -1.15
CA GLU A 69 -15.32 -3.86 -1.70
C GLU A 69 -15.54 -2.52 -0.98
N ARG A 70 -15.51 -2.54 0.36
CA ARG A 70 -15.66 -1.30 1.14
C ARG A 70 -14.56 -0.29 0.83
N LEU A 71 -13.29 -0.71 0.82
CA LEU A 71 -12.17 0.18 0.51
C LEU A 71 -12.26 0.75 -0.90
N GLN A 72 -12.76 -0.02 -1.86
CA GLN A 72 -13.01 0.44 -3.22
C GLN A 72 -14.07 1.55 -3.26
N GLN A 73 -15.21 1.35 -2.57
CA GLN A 73 -16.28 2.37 -2.50
C GLN A 73 -15.81 3.64 -1.78
N ASP A 74 -15.13 3.48 -0.64
CA ASP A 74 -14.56 4.60 0.12
C ASP A 74 -13.51 5.36 -0.70
N GLY A 75 -12.74 4.65 -1.53
CA GLY A 75 -11.81 5.22 -2.49
C GLY A 75 -12.53 6.06 -3.54
N LEU A 76 -13.53 5.51 -4.23
CA LEU A 76 -14.31 6.22 -5.24
C LEU A 76 -14.92 7.53 -4.69
N ALA A 77 -15.48 7.49 -3.48
CA ALA A 77 -16.02 8.67 -2.82
C ALA A 77 -14.94 9.74 -2.55
N GLN A 78 -13.74 9.34 -2.13
CA GLN A 78 -12.61 10.25 -1.94
C GLN A 78 -12.15 10.89 -3.25
N PHE A 79 -12.07 10.11 -4.33
CA PHE A 79 -11.72 10.63 -5.66
C PHE A 79 -12.76 11.63 -6.17
N ALA A 80 -14.06 11.30 -6.06
CA ALA A 80 -15.15 12.20 -6.45
C ALA A 80 -15.11 13.51 -5.65
N THR A 81 -14.87 13.43 -4.34
CA THR A 81 -14.73 14.60 -3.46
C THR A 81 -13.53 15.46 -3.86
N ALA A 82 -12.36 14.85 -4.11
CA ALA A 82 -11.17 15.57 -4.52
C ALA A 82 -11.36 16.26 -5.87
N PHE A 83 -12.03 15.60 -6.82
CA PHE A 83 -12.33 16.17 -8.13
C PHE A 83 -13.33 17.33 -8.05
N GLY A 84 -14.39 17.21 -7.23
CA GLY A 84 -15.33 18.31 -6.99
C GLY A 84 -14.64 19.56 -6.45
N LYS A 85 -13.74 19.39 -5.46
CA LYS A 85 -12.91 20.49 -4.93
C LYS A 85 -12.01 21.12 -5.99
N LEU A 86 -11.46 20.32 -6.90
CA LEU A 86 -10.67 20.84 -8.02
C LEU A 86 -11.53 21.72 -8.93
N LEU A 87 -12.74 21.26 -9.27
CA LEU A 87 -13.67 22.01 -10.13
C LEU A 87 -14.06 23.36 -9.50
N GLU A 88 -14.37 23.39 -8.20
CA GLU A 88 -14.66 24.64 -7.46
C GLU A 88 -13.54 25.68 -7.54
N LEU A 89 -12.27 25.23 -7.62
CA LEU A 89 -11.11 26.12 -7.74
C LEU A 89 -10.87 26.64 -9.17
N THR A 90 -11.48 26.01 -10.17
CA THR A 90 -11.22 26.27 -11.60
C THR A 90 -12.41 26.85 -12.37
N ALA A 91 -13.59 26.89 -11.76
CA ALA A 91 -14.80 27.49 -12.30
C ALA A 91 -14.83 29.01 -12.10
#